data_AF-A0A9P0MAD7-F1
#
_entry.id   AF-A0A9P0MAD7-F1
#
_cell.length_a   1.000
_cell.length_b   1.000
_cell.length_c   1.000
_cell.angle_alpha   90.00
_cell.angle_beta   90.00
_cell.angle_gamma   90.00
#
_symmetry.space_group_name_H-M   'P 1'
#
loop_
_entity.id
_entity.type
_entity.pdbx_description
1 polymer ?
#
loop_
_entity_poly.entity_id
_entity_poly.type
_entity_poly.pdbx_seq_one_letter_code
_entity_poly.pdbx_strand_id
1 'polypeptide(L)'
;MSDSPYKETYRLDMIKWSDEIRAKNPGYFCKAACDNAFKKIVWIVSDVRRKSDIKWFKETYGSIVRTIRISATDDVRRQRGLVFKTGVDDEESECGLDDYKEWDHQVSNNNEDDCQIAINTIISIVEKF
;
A
#
# COMPACT_ATOMS: atom_id res chain seq x y z
N MET A 1 -15.45 -19.33 3.62
CA MET A 1 -14.38 -19.99 2.82
C MET A 1 -13.13 -19.97 3.68
N SER A 2 -12.68 -21.11 4.21
CA SER A 2 -11.49 -21.18 5.06
C SER A 2 -10.23 -21.16 4.20
N ASP A 3 -9.29 -20.27 4.53
CA ASP A 3 -7.93 -20.33 4.02
C ASP A 3 -7.32 -21.68 4.41
N SER A 4 -7.05 -22.51 3.39
CA SER A 4 -6.36 -23.77 3.62
C SER A 4 -4.91 -23.49 4.05
N PRO A 5 -4.37 -24.21 5.05
CA PRO A 5 -2.98 -24.07 5.51
C PRO A 5 -1.94 -24.08 4.37
N TYR A 6 -2.26 -24.81 3.31
CA TYR A 6 -1.50 -24.86 2.06
C TYR A 6 -1.23 -23.48 1.46
N LYS A 7 -2.26 -22.62 1.34
CA LYS A 7 -2.09 -21.27 0.73
C LYS A 7 -1.17 -20.38 1.57
N GLU A 8 -1.23 -20.54 2.88
CA GLU A 8 -0.45 -19.73 3.81
C GLU A 8 1.05 -20.08 3.74
N THR A 9 1.39 -21.35 3.50
CA THR A 9 2.79 -21.75 3.26
C THR A 9 3.37 -21.07 2.02
N TYR A 10 2.67 -21.09 0.88
CA TYR A 10 3.17 -20.42 -0.34
C TYR A 10 3.23 -18.90 -0.18
N ARG A 11 2.32 -18.30 0.59
CA ARG A 11 2.36 -16.86 0.89
C ARG A 11 3.66 -16.48 1.58
N LEU A 12 4.07 -17.24 2.60
CA LEU A 12 5.31 -17.00 3.33
C LEU A 12 6.56 -17.18 2.45
N ASP A 13 6.56 -18.21 1.60
CA ASP A 13 7.67 -18.44 0.67
C ASP A 13 7.78 -17.31 -0.36
N MET A 14 6.65 -16.81 -0.87
CA MET A 14 6.61 -15.65 -1.75
C MET A 14 7.12 -14.37 -1.07
N ILE A 15 6.77 -14.15 0.20
CA ILE A 15 7.26 -13.01 0.98
C ILE A 15 8.79 -13.07 1.09
N LYS A 16 9.33 -14.19 1.57
CA LYS A 16 10.79 -14.38 1.72
C LYS A 16 11.54 -14.16 0.41
N TRP A 17 11.07 -14.78 -0.67
CA TRP A 17 11.66 -14.60 -2.00
C TRP A 17 11.58 -13.14 -2.46
N SER A 18 10.45 -12.47 -2.26
CA SER A 18 10.27 -11.07 -2.64
C SER A 18 11.18 -10.13 -1.84
N ASP A 19 11.42 -10.43 -0.56
CA ASP A 19 12.32 -9.66 0.30
C ASP A 19 13.78 -9.85 -0.12
N GLU A 20 14.20 -11.06 -0.48
CA GLU A 20 15.55 -11.31 -1.02
C GLU A 20 15.82 -10.54 -2.32
N ILE A 21 14.82 -10.44 -3.20
CA ILE A 21 14.93 -9.63 -4.42
C ILE A 21 15.04 -8.15 -4.07
N ARG A 22 14.19 -7.67 -3.15
CA ARG A 22 14.17 -6.26 -2.73
C ARG A 22 15.45 -5.84 -2.01
N ALA A 23 16.08 -6.75 -1.26
CA ALA A 23 17.37 -6.50 -0.62
C ALA A 23 18.48 -6.20 -1.65
N LYS A 24 18.40 -6.81 -2.84
CA LYS A 24 19.36 -6.57 -3.94
C LYS A 24 18.94 -5.41 -4.84
N ASN A 25 17.64 -5.28 -5.11
CA ASN A 25 17.07 -4.25 -5.95
C ASN A 25 15.70 -3.80 -5.39
N PRO A 26 15.69 -2.75 -4.55
CA PRO A 26 14.47 -2.30 -3.87
C PRO A 26 13.34 -1.90 -4.83
N GLY A 27 13.69 -1.40 -6.01
CA GLY A 27 12.74 -0.95 -7.03
C GLY A 27 12.30 -2.01 -8.04
N TYR A 28 12.73 -3.27 -7.89
CA TYR A 28 12.51 -4.32 -8.89
C TYR A 28 11.03 -4.45 -9.28
N PHE A 29 10.16 -4.59 -8.28
CA PHE A 29 8.73 -4.78 -8.51
C PHE A 29 8.03 -3.50 -8.96
N CYS A 30 8.42 -2.33 -8.43
CA CYS A 30 7.88 -1.05 -8.87
C CYS A 30 8.19 -0.79 -10.35
N LYS A 31 9.44 -1.05 -10.76
CA LYS A 31 9.86 -0.97 -12.16
C LYS A 31 9.09 -1.95 -13.04
N ALA A 32 9.01 -3.22 -12.63
CA ALA A 32 8.29 -4.23 -13.39
C ALA A 32 6.79 -3.89 -13.56
N ALA A 33 6.15 -3.34 -12.52
CA ALA A 33 4.76 -2.89 -12.59
C ALA A 33 4.60 -1.72 -13.59
N CYS A 34 5.49 -0.73 -13.54
CA CYS A 34 5.45 0.41 -14.47
C CYS A 34 5.75 0.01 -15.92
N ASP A 35 6.72 -0.87 -16.15
CA ASP A 35 7.10 -1.32 -17.50
C ASP A 35 5.97 -2.09 -18.20
N ASN A 36 5.14 -2.81 -17.42
CA ASN A 36 4.01 -3.57 -17.94
C ASN A 36 2.68 -2.78 -17.92
N ALA A 37 2.67 -1.55 -17.40
CA ALA A 37 1.47 -0.74 -17.32
C ALA A 37 1.14 -0.08 -18.66
N PHE A 38 -0.16 0.05 -18.96
CA PHE A 38 -0.60 0.86 -20.10
C PHE A 38 -0.25 2.33 -19.85
N LYS A 39 0.22 3.01 -20.91
CA LYS A 39 0.44 4.45 -20.87
C LYS A 39 -0.88 5.17 -20.63
N LYS A 40 -0.95 5.88 -19.50
CA LYS A 40 -2.07 6.72 -19.07
C LYS A 40 -1.50 8.00 -18.48
N ILE A 41 -2.33 9.04 -18.42
CA ILE A 41 -1.96 10.33 -17.83
C ILE A 41 -1.79 10.16 -16.31
N VAL A 42 -2.62 9.32 -15.69
CA VAL A 42 -2.61 9.05 -14.26
C VAL A 42 -2.46 7.55 -14.02
N TRP A 43 -1.58 7.19 -13.09
CA TRP A 43 -1.40 5.84 -12.57
C TRP A 43 -1.72 5.81 -11.08
N ILE A 44 -2.46 4.78 -10.66
CA ILE A 44 -2.79 4.54 -9.26
C ILE A 44 -2.09 3.25 -8.84
N VAL A 45 -1.17 3.36 -7.88
CA VAL A 45 -0.47 2.22 -7.29
C VAL A 45 -1.14 1.93 -5.95
N SER A 46 -1.99 0.91 -5.91
CA SER A 46 -2.82 0.61 -4.73
C SER A 46 -2.10 -0.16 -3.62
N ASP A 47 -1.08 -0.95 -3.96
CA ASP A 47 -0.43 -1.89 -3.03
C ASP A 47 1.02 -1.48 -2.76
N VAL A 48 1.19 -0.33 -2.10
CA VAL A 48 2.49 0.16 -1.62
C VAL A 48 2.65 -0.26 -0.17
N ARG A 49 3.65 -1.08 0.11
CA ARG A 49 3.83 -1.70 1.45
C ARG A 49 5.08 -1.26 2.17
N ARG A 50 6.08 -0.73 1.45
CA ARG A 50 7.41 -0.42 2.03
C ARG A 50 7.85 1.00 1.70
N LYS A 51 8.65 1.60 2.59
CA LYS A 51 9.27 2.92 2.34
C LYS A 51 10.17 2.93 1.11
N SER A 52 10.80 1.81 0.80
CA SER A 52 11.64 1.66 -0.40
C SER A 52 10.84 1.83 -1.69
N ASP A 53 9.57 1.37 -1.72
CA ASP A 53 8.68 1.57 -2.85
C ASP A 53 8.39 3.07 -3.03
N ILE A 54 7.99 3.77 -1.96
CA ILE A 54 7.72 5.22 -1.99
C ILE A 54 8.97 5.99 -2.44
N LYS A 55 10.13 5.65 -1.87
CA LYS A 55 11.41 6.26 -2.23
C LYS A 55 11.70 6.07 -3.73
N TRP A 56 11.53 4.86 -4.25
CA TRP A 56 11.76 4.58 -5.66
C TRP A 56 10.84 5.39 -6.58
N PHE A 57 9.55 5.50 -6.26
CA PHE A 57 8.62 6.33 -7.05
C PHE A 57 9.01 7.81 -7.00
N LYS A 58 9.33 8.34 -5.82
CA LYS A 58 9.76 9.74 -5.65
C LYS A 58 11.07 10.02 -6.41
N GLU A 59 12.03 9.11 -6.41
CA GLU A 59 13.29 9.26 -7.15
C GLU A 59 13.10 9.14 -8.67
N THR A 60 12.18 8.28 -9.12
CA THR A 60 11.96 8.01 -10.55
C THR A 60 11.08 9.05 -11.23
N TYR A 61 10.01 9.49 -10.57
CA TYR A 61 9.00 10.39 -11.15
C TYR A 61 9.00 11.78 -10.49
N GLY A 62 9.73 11.98 -9.39
CA GLY A 62 9.88 13.30 -8.79
C GLY A 62 8.58 13.88 -8.25
N SER A 63 8.35 15.16 -8.54
CA SER A 63 7.27 15.96 -7.95
C SER A 63 5.87 15.66 -8.48
N ILE A 64 5.70 14.76 -9.46
CA ILE A 64 4.36 14.33 -9.90
C ILE A 64 3.77 13.23 -9.01
N VAL A 65 4.58 12.60 -8.17
CA VAL A 65 4.10 11.57 -7.23
C VAL A 65 3.25 12.22 -6.14
N ARG A 66 2.12 11.60 -5.82
CA ARG A 66 1.27 11.94 -4.68
C ARG A 66 1.07 10.70 -3.82
N THR A 67 1.45 10.79 -2.56
CA THR A 67 1.33 9.74 -1.55
C THR A 67 0.07 9.96 -0.72
N ILE A 68 -0.79 8.95 -0.66
CA ILE A 68 -2.08 9.02 0.04
C ILE A 68 -2.15 7.87 1.04
N ARG A 69 -2.26 8.17 2.33
CA ARG A 69 -2.51 7.17 3.38
C ARG A 69 -3.99 7.10 3.67
N ILE A 70 -4.55 5.89 3.59
CA ILE A 70 -5.90 5.59 4.04
C ILE A 70 -5.78 4.85 5.37
N SER A 71 -6.44 5.33 6.42
CA SER A 71 -6.47 4.70 7.73
C SER A 71 -7.89 4.44 8.22
N ALA A 72 -8.04 3.49 9.13
CA ALA A 72 -9.28 3.25 9.87
C ALA A 72 -8.91 2.90 11.31
N THR A 73 -9.76 3.29 12.27
CA THR A 73 -9.55 2.93 13.68
C THR A 73 -9.63 1.43 13.88
N ASP A 74 -8.92 0.93 14.90
CA ASP A 74 -8.92 -0.50 15.23
C ASP A 74 -10.33 -1.04 15.51
N ASP A 75 -11.19 -0.23 16.14
CA ASP A 75 -12.59 -0.60 16.39
C ASP A 75 -13.35 -0.84 15.08
N VAL A 76 -13.21 0.05 14.10
CA VAL A 76 -13.85 -0.10 12.79
C VAL A 76 -13.28 -1.28 12.03
N ARG A 77 -11.95 -1.48 12.08
CA ARG A 77 -11.30 -2.65 11.46
C ARG A 77 -11.82 -3.95 12.07
N ARG A 78 -11.94 -4.03 13.39
CA ARG A 78 -12.50 -5.20 14.12
C ARG A 78 -13.95 -5.45 13.75
N GLN A 79 -14.78 -4.39 13.66
CA GLN A 79 -16.17 -4.51 13.19
C GLN A 79 -16.28 -5.06 11.76
N ARG A 80 -15.31 -4.74 10.90
CA ARG A 80 -15.21 -5.25 9.53
C ARG A 80 -14.58 -6.65 9.44
N GLY A 81 -14.34 -7.31 10.57
CA GLY A 81 -13.83 -8.68 10.63
C GLY A 81 -12.32 -8.79 10.70
N LEU A 82 -11.58 -7.71 11.01
CA LEU A 82 -10.16 -7.81 11.34
C LEU A 82 -10.00 -8.64 12.62
N VAL A 83 -9.43 -9.84 12.48
CA VAL A 83 -8.97 -10.65 13.60
C VAL A 83 -7.47 -10.41 13.72
N PHE A 84 -7.07 -9.61 14.71
CA PHE A 84 -5.67 -9.34 14.98
C PHE A 84 -4.93 -10.66 15.27
N LYS A 85 -3.95 -10.99 14.42
CA LYS A 85 -3.09 -12.17 14.55
C LYS A 85 -1.66 -11.73 14.81
N THR A 86 -1.23 -11.90 16.06
CA THR A 86 0.17 -11.74 16.47
C THR A 86 1.08 -12.56 15.56
N GLY A 87 2.08 -11.91 14.94
CA GLY A 87 3.02 -12.53 13.99
C GLY A 87 2.57 -12.53 12.51
N VAL A 88 1.38 -12.01 12.19
CA VAL A 88 0.97 -11.69 10.80
C VAL A 88 0.81 -10.17 10.65
N ASP A 89 0.15 -9.53 11.63
CA ASP A 89 -0.05 -8.07 11.64
C ASP A 89 1.19 -7.30 12.14
N ASP A 90 2.21 -7.99 12.67
CA ASP A 90 3.49 -7.43 13.16
C ASP A 90 4.65 -7.55 12.14
N GLU A 91 4.40 -8.13 10.96
CA GLU A 91 5.41 -8.26 9.92
C GLU A 91 5.65 -6.92 9.19
N GLU A 92 6.88 -6.71 8.70
CA GLU A 92 7.28 -5.49 7.96
C GLU A 92 6.38 -5.23 6.74
N SER A 93 5.73 -6.27 6.19
CA SER A 93 4.76 -6.15 5.09
C SER A 93 3.45 -5.43 5.46
N GLU A 94 3.14 -5.29 6.74
CA GLU A 94 1.94 -4.62 7.27
C GLU A 94 2.29 -3.33 8.03
N CYS A 95 3.41 -3.30 8.76
CA CYS A 95 3.85 -2.13 9.54
C CYS A 95 4.91 -1.25 8.87
N GLY A 96 5.42 -1.62 7.69
CA GLY A 96 6.57 -0.97 7.04
C GLY A 96 6.40 0.52 6.70
N LEU A 97 5.19 1.06 6.87
CA LEU A 97 4.84 2.46 6.62
C LEU A 97 4.22 3.17 7.83
N ASP A 98 4.12 2.52 8.99
CA ASP A 98 3.43 3.10 10.16
C ASP A 98 4.21 4.27 10.79
N ASP A 99 5.53 4.29 10.65
CA ASP A 99 6.39 5.40 11.07
C ASP A 99 6.73 6.38 9.94
N TYR A 100 6.22 6.16 8.72
CA TYR A 100 6.37 7.10 7.61
C TYR A 100 5.39 8.27 7.78
N LYS A 101 5.93 9.50 7.81
CA LYS A 101 5.16 10.73 8.12
C LYS A 101 5.01 11.69 6.94
N GLU A 102 5.77 11.49 5.87
CA GLU A 102 5.83 12.40 4.72
C GLU A 102 4.76 12.06 3.66
N TRP A 103 3.52 11.87 4.12
CA TRP A 103 2.36 11.68 3.26
C TRP A 103 1.88 13.04 2.74
N ASP A 104 1.57 13.12 1.44
CA ASP A 104 0.96 14.33 0.86
C ASP A 104 -0.48 14.49 1.34
N HIS A 105 -1.20 13.37 1.49
CA HIS A 105 -2.57 13.32 1.97
C HIS A 105 -2.79 12.15 2.93
N GLN A 106 -3.59 12.37 3.97
CA GLN A 106 -4.04 11.33 4.89
C GLN A 106 -5.56 11.43 5.01
N VAL A 107 -6.25 10.32 4.80
CA VAL A 107 -7.70 10.24 4.80
C VAL A 107 -8.15 9.06 5.66
N SER A 108 -9.29 9.22 6.31
CA SER A 108 -9.89 8.20 7.17
C SER A 108 -10.96 7.41 6.41
N ASN A 109 -11.20 6.18 6.84
CA ASN A 109 -12.29 5.32 6.39
C ASN A 109 -12.96 4.67 7.60
N ASN A 110 -13.39 5.50 8.57
CA ASN A 110 -14.07 4.99 9.77
C ASN A 110 -15.57 4.77 9.54
N ASN A 111 -16.17 5.56 8.65
CA ASN A 111 -17.60 5.53 8.34
C ASN A 111 -17.82 5.92 6.86
N GLU A 112 -19.09 5.99 6.45
CA GLU A 112 -19.47 6.32 5.07
C GLU A 112 -19.09 7.76 4.68
N ASP A 113 -19.28 8.73 5.58
CA ASP A 113 -18.90 10.13 5.34
C ASP A 113 -17.38 10.27 5.15
N ASP A 114 -16.59 9.63 6.02
CA ASP A 114 -15.14 9.53 5.92
C ASP A 114 -14.72 8.96 4.55
N CYS A 115 -15.37 7.87 4.13
CA CYS A 115 -15.11 7.24 2.83
C CYS A 115 -15.42 8.19 1.67
N GLN A 116 -16.54 8.90 1.72
CA GLN A 116 -16.92 9.86 0.69
C GLN A 116 -15.94 11.05 0.63
N ILE A 117 -15.49 11.55 1.79
CA ILE A 117 -14.46 12.59 1.88
C ILE A 117 -13.15 12.10 1.28
N ALA A 118 -12.74 10.86 1.58
CA ALA A 118 -11.55 10.23 1.02
C ALA A 118 -11.61 10.15 -0.51
N ILE A 119 -12.73 9.67 -1.05
CA ILE A 119 -12.96 9.57 -2.50
C ILE A 119 -12.89 10.95 -3.15
N ASN A 120 -13.61 11.94 -2.61
CA ASN A 120 -13.62 13.29 -3.16
C ASN A 120 -12.22 13.93 -3.13
N THR A 121 -11.45 13.68 -2.06
CA THR A 121 -10.06 14.13 -1.95
C THR A 121 -9.21 13.53 -3.05
N ILE A 122 -9.29 12.21 -3.28
CA ILE A 122 -8.54 11.50 -4.32
C ILE A 122 -8.91 12.03 -5.72
N ILE A 123 -10.21 12.21 -6.01
CA ILE A 123 -10.67 12.77 -7.29
C ILE A 123 -10.07 14.16 -7.51
N SER A 124 -10.12 15.04 -6.50
CA SER A 124 -9.57 16.40 -6.61
C SER A 124 -8.06 16.45 -6.85
N ILE A 125 -7.33 15.39 -6.47
CA ILE A 125 -5.89 15.26 -6.74
C ILE A 125 -5.67 14.83 -8.18
N VAL A 126 -6.44 13.85 -8.65
CA VAL A 126 -6.38 13.32 -10.01
C VAL A 126 -6.74 14.39 -11.04
N GLU A 127 -7.75 15.22 -10.78
CA GLU A 127 -8.19 16.30 -11.67
C GLU A 127 -7.18 17.44 -11.85
N LYS A 128 -6.13 17.50 -11.03
CA LYS A 128 -5.07 18.52 -11.14
C LYS A 128 -3.97 18.15 -12.16
N PHE A 129 -4.07 16.99 -12.79
CA PHE A 129 -3.15 16.49 -13.83
C PHE A 129 -3.84 16.47 -15.19
#